data_AF-A0A838U0R6-F1
#
_entry.id   AF-A0A838U0R6-F1
#
_cell.length_a   1.000
_cell.length_b   1.000
_cell.length_c   1.000
_cell.angle_alpha   90.00
_cell.angle_beta   90.00
_cell.angle_gamma   90.00
#
_symmetry.space_group_name_H-M   'P 1'
#
loop_
_entity.id
_entity.type
_entity.pdbx_description
1 polymer ?
#
loop_
_entity_poly.entity_id
_entity_poly.type
_entity_poly.pdbx_seq_one_letter_code
_entity_poly.pdbx_strand_id
1 'polypeptide(L)'
;MEQNTQTPSNDGEIMVERDEKGRIKPGSILNPGGKPKGIKHLTTLLSESLAEDSGEGSRTYKEEIIAKVIDMAKKGDMRAIELVWDRIEGKATQSIHNINQNIVVSTEAKKAADEAIDEFLQSYSRKKTQAT
;
A
#
# COMPACT_ATOMS: atom_id res chain seq x y z
N MET A 1 33.96 13.36 6.35
CA MET A 1 32.70 12.62 6.58
C MET A 1 32.70 11.48 5.58
N GLU A 2 33.13 10.30 5.99
CA GLU A 2 33.16 9.12 5.12
C GLU A 2 31.73 8.61 4.92
N GLN A 3 31.28 8.56 3.68
CA GLN A 3 30.00 7.95 3.34
C GLN A 3 30.20 6.44 3.32
N ASN A 4 29.55 5.75 4.26
CA ASN A 4 29.57 4.29 4.36
C ASN A 4 28.97 3.68 3.07
N THR A 5 29.80 2.98 2.28
CA THR A 5 29.48 2.42 0.96
C THR A 5 28.89 1.01 1.03
N GLN A 6 28.43 0.55 2.19
CA GLN A 6 27.82 -0.77 2.30
C GLN A 6 26.48 -0.85 1.56
N THR A 7 26.34 -1.88 0.74
CA THR A 7 25.12 -2.23 0.01
C THR A 7 24.01 -2.51 1.03
N PRO A 8 22.83 -1.88 0.94
CA PRO A 8 21.75 -2.16 1.88
C PRO A 8 21.20 -3.57 1.62
N SER A 9 21.56 -4.51 2.50
CA SER A 9 20.93 -5.83 2.60
C SER A 9 19.59 -5.68 3.31
N ASN A 10 18.50 -6.12 2.67
CA ASN A 10 17.15 -6.08 3.22
C ASN A 10 16.82 -7.39 3.95
N ASP A 11 17.86 -8.05 4.48
CA ASP A 11 17.80 -9.44 4.98
C ASP A 11 17.54 -9.46 6.50
N GLY A 12 17.26 -8.30 7.11
CA GLY A 12 17.00 -8.15 8.54
C GLY A 12 18.24 -7.99 9.42
N GLU A 13 19.45 -7.94 8.83
CA GLU A 13 20.70 -7.81 9.58
C GLU A 13 20.89 -6.41 10.22
N ILE A 14 20.39 -5.35 9.57
CA ILE A 14 20.42 -3.99 10.11
C ILE A 14 19.12 -3.71 10.88
N MET A 15 19.11 -4.05 12.16
CA MET A 15 18.02 -3.71 13.07
C MET A 15 18.11 -2.25 13.49
N VAL A 16 17.15 -1.44 13.03
CA VAL A 16 17.03 -0.05 13.47
C VAL A 16 16.28 0.01 14.80
N GLU A 17 16.80 0.78 15.76
CA GLU A 17 16.16 0.93 17.06
C GLU A 17 14.74 1.50 16.95
N ARG A 18 13.81 0.89 17.70
CA ARG A 18 12.41 1.29 17.77
C ARG A 18 12.03 1.73 19.18
N ASP A 19 11.00 2.58 19.27
CA ASP A 19 10.37 2.90 20.55
C ASP A 19 9.42 1.78 21.01
N GLU A 20 8.88 1.91 22.22
CA GLU A 20 7.93 0.95 22.81
C GLU A 20 6.64 0.78 21.99
N LYS A 21 6.36 1.70 21.05
CA LYS A 21 5.22 1.67 20.14
C LYS A 21 5.61 1.16 18.74
N GLY A 22 6.83 0.66 18.56
CA GLY A 22 7.34 0.10 17.31
C GLY A 22 7.75 1.14 16.26
N ARG A 23 7.80 2.44 16.59
CA ARG A 23 8.20 3.51 15.67
C ARG A 23 9.72 3.61 15.62
N ILE A 24 10.25 4.02 14.47
CA ILE A 24 11.68 4.27 14.31
C ILE A 24 12.07 5.45 15.20
N LYS A 25 13.15 5.32 15.98
CA LYS A 25 13.63 6.41 16.83
C LYS A 25 14.12 7.59 15.97
N PRO A 26 13.93 8.85 16.43
CA PRO A 26 14.46 10.02 15.74
C PRO A 26 15.98 9.90 15.53
N GLY A 27 16.44 10.21 14.32
CA GLY A 27 17.86 10.10 13.94
C GLY A 27 18.26 8.76 13.33
N SER A 28 17.37 7.76 13.30
CA SER A 28 17.62 6.50 12.61
C SER A 28 16.92 6.42 11.25
N ILE A 29 17.60 5.83 10.26
CA ILE A 29 17.14 5.74 8.87
C ILE A 29 17.07 4.26 8.48
N LEU A 30 15.88 3.79 8.09
CA LEU A 30 15.66 2.38 7.70
C LEU A 30 16.30 2.02 6.35
N ASN A 31 16.39 2.99 5.44
CA ASN A 31 17.08 2.86 4.17
C ASN A 31 18.07 4.02 3.96
N PRO A 32 19.31 3.92 4.49
CA PRO A 32 20.33 4.98 4.39
C PRO A 32 20.70 5.33 2.95
N GLY A 33 20.69 4.36 2.04
CA GLY A 33 20.95 4.58 0.61
C GLY A 33 19.76 5.17 -0.16
N GLY A 34 18.59 5.21 0.47
CA GLY A 34 17.34 5.61 -0.16
C GLY A 34 16.99 4.76 -1.38
N LYS A 35 16.13 5.29 -2.25
CA LYS A 35 15.99 4.72 -3.60
C LYS A 35 17.26 5.03 -4.39
N PRO A 36 17.84 4.05 -5.13
CA PRO A 36 19.07 4.31 -5.85
C PRO A 36 18.96 5.46 -6.86
N LYS A 37 20.07 6.21 -6.90
CA LYS A 37 20.46 7.25 -7.86
C LYS A 37 20.04 6.94 -9.30
N GLY A 38 19.22 7.74 -9.97
CA GLY A 38 19.06 7.67 -11.44
C GLY A 38 18.25 6.49 -12.00
N ILE A 39 17.66 5.62 -11.16
CA ILE A 39 16.73 4.59 -11.64
C ILE A 39 15.46 5.24 -12.16
N LYS A 40 15.18 5.08 -13.46
CA LYS A 40 13.91 5.47 -14.08
C LYS A 40 12.78 4.62 -13.53
N HIS A 41 11.69 5.26 -13.10
CA HIS A 41 10.47 4.56 -12.72
C HIS A 41 9.67 4.20 -13.97
N LEU A 42 8.73 3.26 -13.84
CA LEU A 42 7.77 2.95 -14.90
C LEU A 42 7.07 4.22 -15.42
N THR A 43 6.69 5.13 -14.52
CA THR A 43 6.08 6.42 -14.89
C THR A 43 7.03 7.30 -15.70
N THR A 44 8.33 7.31 -15.37
CA THR A 44 9.35 8.06 -16.12
C THR A 44 9.49 7.49 -17.52
N LEU A 45 9.64 6.17 -17.63
CA LEU A 45 9.75 5.49 -18.92
C LEU A 45 8.51 5.72 -19.78
N LEU A 46 7.31 5.55 -19.20
CA LEU A 46 6.06 5.78 -19.91
C LEU A 46 5.93 7.24 -20.38
N SER A 47 6.29 8.21 -19.54
CA SER A 47 6.23 9.63 -19.93
C SER A 47 7.21 9.97 -21.05
N GLU A 48 8.39 9.38 -21.05
CA GLU A 48 9.38 9.55 -22.12
C GLU A 48 8.86 8.93 -23.41
N SER A 49 8.42 7.66 -23.39
CA SER A 49 7.87 6.99 -24.56
C SER A 49 6.64 7.68 -25.13
N LEU A 50 5.77 8.24 -24.30
CA LEU A 50 4.60 8.99 -24.77
C LEU A 50 4.97 10.32 -25.45
N ALA A 51 6.12 10.90 -25.14
CA ALA A 51 6.62 12.14 -25.74
C ALA A 51 7.39 11.91 -27.04
N GLU A 52 7.75 10.66 -27.36
CA GLU A 52 8.40 10.30 -28.61
C GLU A 52 7.45 10.49 -29.79
N ASP A 53 8.04 10.78 -30.96
CA ASP A 53 7.33 10.84 -32.24
C ASP A 53 6.81 9.43 -32.59
N SER A 54 5.54 9.36 -32.98
CA SER A 54 4.87 8.11 -33.33
C SER A 54 5.34 7.54 -34.67
N GLY A 55 6.00 8.35 -35.50
CA GLY A 55 6.44 7.98 -36.85
C GLY A 55 5.33 8.03 -37.90
N GLU A 56 4.06 8.13 -37.52
CA GLU A 56 2.91 8.31 -38.42
C GLU A 56 2.39 9.76 -38.36
N GLY A 57 3.06 10.62 -39.13
CA GLY A 57 2.77 12.06 -39.15
C GLY A 57 3.42 12.79 -37.98
N SER A 58 3.39 14.12 -37.99
CA SER A 58 4.10 14.97 -37.02
C SER A 58 3.46 14.98 -35.62
N ARG A 59 3.09 13.81 -35.08
CA ARG A 59 2.41 13.63 -33.80
C ARG A 59 3.20 12.69 -32.89
N THR A 60 3.12 12.96 -31.60
CA THR A 60 3.63 12.09 -30.54
C THR A 60 2.67 10.95 -30.24
N TYR A 61 3.17 9.85 -29.68
CA TYR A 61 2.31 8.73 -29.23
C TYR A 61 1.19 9.18 -28.29
N LYS A 62 1.46 10.16 -27.42
CA LYS A 62 0.44 10.76 -26.56
C LYS A 62 -0.74 11.34 -27.34
N GLU A 63 -0.46 12.07 -28.41
CA GLU A 63 -1.49 12.72 -29.23
C GLU A 63 -2.32 11.70 -29.99
N GLU A 64 -1.70 10.63 -30.51
CA GLU A 64 -2.40 9.55 -31.18
C GLU A 64 -3.33 8.79 -30.24
N ILE A 65 -2.87 8.48 -29.03
CA ILE A 65 -3.70 7.81 -28.02
C ILE A 65 -4.90 8.69 -27.65
N ILE A 66 -4.69 10.00 -27.46
CA ILE A 66 -5.79 10.95 -27.20
C ILE A 66 -6.78 10.96 -28.37
N ALA A 67 -6.29 11.06 -29.61
CA ALA A 67 -7.14 11.03 -30.79
C ALA A 67 -7.96 9.73 -30.88
N LYS A 68 -7.35 8.59 -30.53
CA LYS A 68 -8.03 7.29 -30.50
C LYS A 68 -9.10 7.22 -29.42
N VAL A 69 -8.82 7.71 -28.22
CA VAL A 69 -9.81 7.76 -27.12
C VAL A 69 -11.01 8.61 -27.54
N ILE A 70 -10.78 9.77 -28.18
CA ILE A 70 -11.87 10.62 -28.68
C ILE A 70 -12.67 9.92 -29.77
N ASP A 71 -12.03 9.22 -30.71
CA ASP A 71 -12.71 8.44 -31.75
C ASP A 71 -13.58 7.32 -31.16
N MET A 72 -13.07 6.60 -30.16
CA MET A 72 -13.83 5.57 -29.44
C MET A 72 -15.03 6.16 -28.69
N ALA A 73 -14.84 7.30 -28.03
CA ALA A 73 -15.94 8.00 -27.36
C ALA A 73 -17.03 8.45 -28.35
N LYS A 74 -16.62 9.00 -29.51
CA LYS A 74 -17.55 9.37 -30.59
C LYS A 74 -18.34 8.17 -31.15
N LYS A 75 -17.74 6.98 -31.12
CA LYS A 75 -18.38 5.71 -31.53
C LYS A 75 -19.30 5.12 -30.47
N GLY A 76 -19.40 5.73 -29.29
CA GLY A 76 -20.28 5.30 -28.21
C GLY A 76 -19.64 4.35 -27.20
N ASP A 77 -18.30 4.24 -27.16
CA ASP A 77 -17.64 3.51 -26.08
C ASP A 77 -17.80 4.27 -24.75
N MET A 78 -18.64 3.73 -23.87
CA MET A 78 -18.97 4.35 -22.59
C MET A 78 -17.75 4.55 -21.68
N ARG A 79 -16.74 3.66 -21.74
CA ARG A 79 -15.52 3.82 -20.94
C ARG A 79 -14.65 4.95 -21.47
N ALA A 80 -14.56 5.08 -22.79
CA ALA A 80 -13.84 6.21 -23.39
C ALA A 80 -14.54 7.54 -23.07
N ILE A 81 -15.88 7.57 -23.09
CA ILE A 81 -16.67 8.76 -22.70
C ILE A 81 -16.41 9.14 -21.23
N GLU A 82 -16.50 8.18 -20.31
CA GLU A 82 -16.20 8.39 -18.89
C GLU A 82 -14.78 8.91 -18.69
N LEU A 83 -13.80 8.32 -19.37
CA LEU A 83 -12.41 8.76 -19.31
C LEU A 83 -12.23 10.21 -19.77
N VAL A 84 -12.93 10.64 -20.81
CA VAL A 84 -12.89 12.02 -21.30
C VAL A 84 -13.50 12.98 -20.27
N TRP A 85 -14.66 12.67 -19.72
CA TRP A 85 -15.29 13.47 -18.67
C TRP A 85 -14.40 13.59 -17.43
N ASP A 86 -13.81 12.49 -16.98
CA ASP A 86 -12.88 12.42 -15.85
C ASP A 86 -11.61 13.27 -16.03
N ARG A 87 -11.25 13.65 -17.26
CA ARG A 87 -10.11 14.53 -17.56
C ARG A 87 -10.51 16.00 -17.67
N ILE A 88 -11.75 16.29 -18.04
CA ILE A 88 -12.25 17.66 -18.19
C ILE A 88 -12.85 18.17 -16.87
N GLU A 89 -13.78 17.42 -16.30
CA GLU A 89 -14.54 17.79 -15.09
C GLU A 89 -13.92 17.22 -13.80
N GLY A 90 -13.02 16.24 -13.95
CA GLY A 90 -12.45 15.49 -12.84
C GLY A 90 -13.34 14.32 -12.40
N LYS A 91 -12.83 13.52 -11.45
CA LYS A 91 -13.59 12.39 -10.89
C LYS A 91 -14.60 12.87 -9.86
N ALA A 92 -15.76 12.23 -9.82
CA ALA A 92 -16.73 12.43 -8.76
C ALA A 92 -16.11 12.17 -7.38
N THR A 93 -16.44 13.01 -6.39
CA THR A 93 -15.96 12.86 -5.03
C THR A 93 -16.57 11.61 -4.40
N GLN A 94 -15.73 10.66 -4.02
CA GLN A 94 -16.17 9.48 -3.29
C GLN A 94 -16.26 9.81 -1.80
N SER A 95 -17.46 9.78 -1.22
CA SER A 95 -17.64 9.92 0.23
C SER A 95 -17.25 8.60 0.91
N ILE A 96 -16.24 8.66 1.77
CA ILE A 96 -15.91 7.55 2.66
C ILE A 96 -16.78 7.69 3.91
N HIS A 97 -17.85 6.89 4.00
CA HIS A 97 -18.61 6.78 5.22
C HIS A 97 -17.92 5.76 6.14
N ASN A 98 -17.19 6.25 7.15
CA ASN A 98 -16.65 5.39 8.21
C ASN A 98 -17.82 4.89 9.06
N ILE A 99 -18.36 3.72 8.73
CA ILE A 99 -19.20 2.99 9.66
C ILE A 99 -18.24 2.50 10.75
N ASN A 100 -18.13 3.24 11.85
CA ASN A 100 -17.56 2.72 13.09
C ASN A 100 -18.42 1.54 13.51
N GLN A 101 -18.14 0.35 12.96
CA GLN A 101 -18.69 -0.89 13.45
C GLN A 101 -18.08 -1.09 14.83
N ASN A 102 -18.78 -0.61 15.86
CA ASN A 102 -18.57 -1.08 17.21
C ASN A 102 -18.75 -2.60 17.16
N ILE A 103 -17.66 -3.34 17.13
CA ILE A 103 -17.66 -4.78 17.33
C ILE A 103 -18.07 -4.97 18.79
N VAL A 104 -19.38 -5.05 19.02
CA VAL A 104 -19.91 -5.46 20.31
C VAL A 104 -19.64 -6.95 20.41
N VAL A 105 -18.52 -7.31 21.04
CA VAL A 105 -18.31 -8.69 21.49
C VAL A 105 -19.45 -9.01 22.44
N SER A 106 -20.32 -9.95 22.06
CA SER A 106 -21.45 -10.31 22.91
C SER A 106 -20.93 -10.75 24.29
N THR A 107 -21.65 -10.34 25.33
CA THR A 107 -21.30 -10.68 26.71
C THR A 107 -21.22 -12.19 26.93
N GLU A 108 -21.97 -12.98 26.15
CA GLU A 108 -21.90 -14.45 26.16
C GLU A 108 -20.55 -14.97 25.66
N ALA A 109 -19.98 -14.39 24.60
CA ALA A 109 -18.70 -14.81 24.05
C ALA A 109 -17.53 -14.50 25.01
N LYS A 110 -17.60 -13.38 25.74
CA LYS A 110 -16.64 -13.08 26.82
C LYS A 110 -16.76 -14.06 27.98
N LYS A 111 -17.99 -14.31 28.45
CA LYS A 111 -18.24 -15.24 29.55
C LYS A 111 -17.75 -16.66 29.25
N ALA A 112 -18.00 -17.16 28.04
CA ALA A 112 -17.53 -18.47 27.61
C ALA A 112 -15.99 -18.55 27.54
N ALA A 113 -15.33 -17.46 27.12
CA ALA A 113 -13.87 -17.40 27.09
C ALA A 113 -13.29 -17.40 28.52
N ASP A 114 -13.87 -16.62 29.42
CA ASP A 114 -13.43 -16.53 30.82
C ASP A 114 -13.61 -17.88 31.55
N GLU A 115 -14.74 -18.56 31.33
CA GLU A 115 -15.01 -19.90 31.91
C GLU A 115 -14.02 -20.97 31.37
N ALA A 116 -13.70 -20.94 30.08
CA ALA A 116 -12.73 -21.86 29.48
C ALA A 116 -11.31 -21.64 30.00
N ILE A 117 -10.95 -20.37 30.26
CA ILE A 117 -9.65 -20.01 30.85
C ILE A 117 -9.56 -20.52 32.29
N ASP A 118 -10.61 -20.34 33.09
CA ASP A 118 -10.65 -20.80 34.47
C ASP A 118 -10.58 -22.33 34.57
N GLU A 119 -11.28 -23.05 33.71
CA GLU A 119 -11.23 -24.52 33.67
C GLU A 119 -9.81 -25.02 33.30
N PHE A 120 -9.16 -24.37 32.33
CA PHE A 120 -7.80 -24.70 31.95
C PHE A 120 -6.82 -24.50 33.13
N LEU A 121 -6.92 -23.38 33.85
CA LEU A 121 -6.05 -23.08 35.00
C LEU A 121 -6.25 -24.06 36.16
N GLN A 122 -7.50 -24.47 36.42
CA GLN A 122 -7.81 -25.50 37.41
C GLN A 122 -7.23 -26.87 37.01
N SER A 123 -7.32 -27.23 35.73
CA SER A 123 -6.74 -28.46 35.21
C SER A 123 -5.21 -28.49 35.33
N TYR A 124 -4.56 -27.36 35.06
CA TYR A 124 -3.11 -27.22 35.15
C TYR A 124 -2.61 -27.34 36.59
N SER A 125 -3.33 -26.72 37.53
CA SER A 125 -3.01 -26.76 38.96
C SER A 125 -3.11 -28.19 39.53
N ARG A 126 -4.14 -28.96 39.14
CA ARG A 126 -4.32 -30.36 39.55
C ARG A 126 -3.23 -31.28 39.01
N LYS A 127 -2.84 -31.11 37.74
CA LYS A 127 -1.75 -31.89 37.12
C LYS A 127 -0.40 -31.63 37.81
N LYS A 128 -0.16 -30.40 38.26
CA LYS A 128 1.07 -30.05 39.01
C LYS A 128 1.11 -30.66 40.41
N THR A 129 -0.04 -30.91 41.05
CA THR A 129 -0.10 -31.52 42.40
C THR A 129 0.10 -33.03 42.39
N GLN A 130 -0.22 -33.72 41.28
CA GLN A 130 -0.05 -35.18 41.13
C GLN A 130 1.36 -35.59 40.67
N ALA A 131 2.23 -34.63 40.37
CA ALA A 131 3.61 -34.85 39.92
C ALA A 131 4.65 -34.68 41.05
N THR A 132 4.22 -34.63 42.31
CA THR A 132 5.07 -34.63 43.52
C THR A 132 4.84 -35.92 44.30
#